data_AF-D8LX00-F1
#
_entry.id   AF-D8LX00-F1
#
_cell.length_a   1.000
_cell.length_b   1.000
_cell.length_c   1.000
_cell.angle_alpha   90.00
_cell.angle_beta   90.00
_cell.angle_gamma   90.00
#
_symmetry.space_group_name_H-M   'P 1'
#
loop_
_entity.id
_entity.type
_entity.pdbx_description
1 polymer ?
#
loop_
_entity_poly.entity_id
_entity_poly.type
_entity_poly.pdbx_seq_one_letter_code
_entity_poly.pdbx_strand_id
1 'polypeptide(L)'
;MCYHHYIYLTTVAAAILFSLNGLTSTMVGKREFMHSGLFTILQLLDKKPITVILPFAPSYSQQIFTRFQSLCDTFDAEILNQSCSTCLHHSPNFDTQFVISASKLMDSMNPKLSRLCFNRAFSKIHALLNHPEGMQIHYEAYAMFNILYNDAMEGSSRRFWFEIMDGDGDGVLNKEDIQELVREWNTFITKMRYTIKMSVKRT
;
A
#
# COMPACT_ATOMS: atom_id res chain seq x y z
N MET A 1 8.99 -8.50 -19.36
CA MET A 1 7.61 -8.15 -18.96
C MET A 1 7.44 -6.65 -19.14
N CYS A 2 6.38 -6.15 -19.80
CA CYS A 2 6.17 -4.70 -19.93
C CYS A 2 5.64 -4.09 -18.62
N TYR A 3 5.82 -2.78 -18.43
CA TYR A 3 5.42 -2.08 -17.21
C TYR A 3 3.93 -2.21 -16.89
N HIS A 4 3.06 -2.13 -17.89
CA HIS A 4 1.62 -2.31 -17.68
C HIS A 4 1.27 -3.71 -17.15
N HIS A 5 1.90 -4.76 -17.67
CA HIS A 5 1.70 -6.13 -17.17
C HIS A 5 2.24 -6.28 -15.75
N TYR A 6 3.41 -5.71 -15.46
CA TYR A 6 4.00 -5.73 -14.13
C TYR A 6 3.07 -5.07 -13.10
N ILE A 7 2.68 -3.82 -13.35
CA ILE A 7 1.77 -3.05 -12.48
C ILE A 7 0.45 -3.80 -12.26
N TYR A 8 -0.15 -4.32 -13.33
CA TYR A 8 -1.40 -5.05 -13.25
C TYR A 8 -1.26 -6.33 -12.39
N LEU A 9 -0.28 -7.17 -12.70
CA LEU A 9 -0.08 -8.45 -11.99
C LEU A 9 0.31 -8.23 -10.53
N THR A 10 1.19 -7.27 -10.24
CA THR A 10 1.57 -6.93 -8.86
C THR A 10 0.37 -6.46 -8.05
N THR A 11 -0.48 -5.61 -8.63
CA THR A 11 -1.67 -5.11 -7.92
C THR A 11 -2.69 -6.21 -7.64
N VAL A 12 -2.92 -7.08 -8.62
CA VAL A 12 -3.81 -8.24 -8.47
C VAL A 12 -3.25 -9.20 -7.41
N ALA A 13 -1.95 -9.50 -7.45
CA ALA A 13 -1.30 -10.36 -6.48
C ALA A 13 -1.39 -9.80 -5.06
N ALA A 14 -1.12 -8.50 -4.88
CA ALA A 14 -1.26 -7.83 -3.58
C ALA A 14 -2.71 -7.91 -3.05
N ALA A 15 -3.71 -7.70 -3.91
CA ALA A 15 -5.11 -7.77 -3.50
C ALA A 15 -5.58 -9.20 -3.19
N ILE A 16 -5.06 -10.20 -3.91
CA ILE A 16 -5.29 -11.62 -3.61
C ILE A 16 -4.68 -11.98 -2.26
N LEU A 17 -3.41 -11.63 -2.01
CA LEU A 17 -2.76 -11.86 -0.72
C LEU A 17 -3.53 -11.19 0.41
N PHE A 18 -3.97 -9.95 0.21
CA PHE A 18 -4.81 -9.23 1.17
C PHE A 18 -6.12 -9.96 1.47
N SER A 19 -6.79 -10.47 0.43
CA SER A 19 -8.04 -11.24 0.58
C SER A 19 -7.84 -12.59 1.28
N LEU A 20 -6.65 -13.18 1.16
CA LEU A 20 -6.33 -14.49 1.73
C LEU A 20 -5.91 -14.42 3.19
N ASN A 21 -5.06 -13.45 3.56
CA ASN A 21 -4.46 -13.39 4.89
C ASN A 21 -4.28 -11.97 5.46
N GLY A 22 -4.86 -10.94 4.83
CA GLY A 22 -4.73 -9.56 5.31
C GLY A 22 -3.30 -9.01 5.23
N LEU A 23 -2.45 -9.60 4.39
CA LEU A 23 -1.02 -9.27 4.26
C LEU A 23 -0.22 -9.53 5.54
N THR A 24 -0.58 -10.55 6.33
CA THR A 24 0.26 -11.00 7.45
C THR A 24 1.40 -11.92 7.00
N SER A 25 1.36 -12.44 5.77
CA SER A 25 2.34 -13.36 5.20
C SER A 25 2.36 -13.25 3.67
N THR A 26 3.54 -13.36 3.07
CA THR A 26 3.67 -13.53 1.60
C THR A 26 3.53 -14.99 1.15
N MET A 27 3.57 -15.93 2.10
CA MET A 27 3.34 -17.35 1.85
C MET A 27 1.86 -17.69 2.04
N VAL A 28 1.28 -18.37 1.05
CA VAL A 28 -0.12 -18.82 1.07
C VAL A 28 -0.16 -20.34 1.20
N GLY A 29 -0.72 -20.81 2.29
CA GLY A 29 -1.01 -22.22 2.52
C GLY A 29 -2.35 -22.65 1.91
N LYS A 30 -2.49 -23.96 1.69
CA LYS A 30 -3.75 -24.56 1.20
C LYS A 30 -4.96 -24.18 2.05
N ARG A 31 -4.80 -24.06 3.37
CA ARG A 31 -5.88 -23.71 4.28
C ARG A 31 -6.42 -22.30 4.02
N GLU A 32 -5.56 -21.31 3.88
CA GLU A 32 -5.94 -19.91 3.62
C GLU A 32 -6.65 -19.79 2.29
N PHE A 33 -6.16 -20.49 1.27
CA PHE A 33 -6.81 -20.55 -0.03
C PHE A 33 -8.24 -21.11 0.06
N MET A 34 -8.41 -22.28 0.70
CA MET A 34 -9.71 -22.97 0.78
C MET A 34 -10.76 -22.25 1.61
N HIS A 35 -10.35 -21.43 2.59
CA HIS A 35 -11.28 -20.70 3.47
C HIS A 35 -11.53 -19.25 3.02
N SER A 36 -10.94 -18.84 1.89
CA SER A 36 -11.13 -17.51 1.33
C SER A 36 -12.30 -17.46 0.33
N GLY A 37 -12.79 -16.25 0.08
CA GLY A 37 -13.74 -15.99 -1.01
C GLY A 37 -13.12 -16.08 -2.41
N LEU A 38 -11.81 -16.35 -2.53
CA LEU A 38 -11.10 -16.33 -3.81
C LEU A 38 -11.66 -17.33 -4.81
N PHE A 39 -12.02 -18.54 -4.35
CA PHE A 39 -12.60 -19.55 -5.25
C PHE A 39 -13.94 -19.08 -5.85
N THR A 40 -14.79 -18.44 -5.05
CA THR A 40 -16.04 -17.83 -5.53
C THR A 40 -15.77 -16.73 -6.55
N ILE A 41 -14.76 -15.89 -6.33
CA ILE A 41 -14.36 -14.84 -7.28
C ILE A 41 -13.86 -15.47 -8.59
N LEU A 42 -13.04 -16.53 -8.52
CA LEU A 42 -12.56 -17.24 -9.71
C LEU A 42 -13.73 -17.83 -10.51
N GLN A 43 -14.74 -18.41 -9.85
CA GLN A 43 -15.97 -18.89 -10.52
C GLN A 43 -16.78 -17.77 -11.20
N LEU A 44 -16.64 -16.51 -10.76
CA LEU A 44 -17.30 -15.40 -11.44
C LEU A 44 -16.62 -15.08 -12.77
N LEU A 45 -15.32 -15.36 -12.94
CA LEU A 45 -14.60 -15.11 -14.20
C LEU A 45 -15.16 -15.96 -15.35
N ASP A 46 -15.74 -17.12 -15.05
CA ASP A 46 -16.43 -17.96 -16.04
C ASP A 46 -17.78 -17.36 -16.49
N LYS A 47 -18.33 -16.41 -15.72
CA LYS A 47 -19.71 -15.92 -15.88
C LYS A 47 -19.81 -14.43 -16.21
N LYS A 48 -18.77 -13.65 -15.94
CA LYS A 48 -18.75 -12.19 -16.07
C LYS A 48 -17.44 -11.75 -16.72
N PRO A 49 -17.43 -10.62 -17.44
CA PRO A 49 -16.19 -10.09 -17.99
C PRO A 49 -15.23 -9.69 -16.87
N ILE A 50 -13.93 -9.89 -17.10
CA ILE A 50 -12.87 -9.56 -16.13
C ILE A 50 -12.92 -8.10 -15.66
N THR A 51 -13.42 -7.19 -16.51
CA THR A 51 -13.55 -5.75 -16.26
C THR A 51 -14.47 -5.38 -15.10
N VAL A 52 -15.29 -6.30 -14.60
CA VAL A 52 -16.22 -6.05 -13.48
C VAL A 52 -15.94 -6.88 -12.23
N ILE A 53 -14.86 -7.67 -12.23
CA ILE A 53 -14.55 -8.61 -11.15
C ILE A 53 -13.30 -8.16 -10.42
N LEU A 54 -13.43 -7.73 -9.17
CA LEU A 54 -12.29 -7.41 -8.33
C LEU A 54 -11.62 -8.68 -7.77
N PRO A 55 -10.28 -8.69 -7.62
CA PRO A 55 -9.35 -7.62 -7.97
C PRO A 55 -8.87 -7.61 -9.43
N PHE A 56 -9.41 -8.47 -10.30
CA PHE A 56 -8.96 -8.66 -11.69
C PHE A 56 -9.36 -7.53 -12.66
N ALA A 57 -10.26 -6.64 -12.29
CA ALA A 57 -10.69 -5.54 -13.15
C ALA A 57 -9.49 -4.60 -13.46
N PRO A 58 -9.12 -4.37 -14.74
CA PRO A 58 -7.98 -3.51 -15.07
C PRO A 58 -8.10 -2.08 -14.53
N SER A 59 -9.34 -1.57 -14.41
CA SER A 59 -9.64 -0.27 -13.82
C SER A 59 -9.20 -0.17 -12.36
N TYR A 60 -9.21 -1.27 -11.60
CA TYR A 60 -8.74 -1.30 -10.22
C TYR A 60 -7.24 -1.06 -10.13
N SER A 61 -6.45 -1.83 -10.90
CA SER A 61 -5.01 -1.65 -10.97
C SER A 61 -4.63 -0.26 -11.51
N GLN A 62 -5.38 0.23 -12.51
CA GLN A 62 -5.15 1.56 -13.08
C GLN A 62 -5.38 2.68 -12.05
N GLN A 63 -6.42 2.58 -11.21
CA GLN A 63 -6.67 3.59 -10.17
C GLN A 63 -5.54 3.67 -9.16
N ILE A 64 -5.01 2.53 -8.70
CA ILE A 64 -3.88 2.47 -7.76
C ILE A 64 -2.64 3.04 -8.43
N PHE A 65 -2.36 2.65 -9.67
CA PHE A 65 -1.19 3.13 -10.41
C PHE A 65 -1.24 4.62 -10.72
N THR A 66 -2.38 5.18 -11.12
CA THR A 66 -2.50 6.63 -11.38
C THR A 66 -2.19 7.45 -10.13
N ARG A 67 -2.58 6.98 -8.94
CA ARG A 67 -2.20 7.63 -7.68
C ARG A 67 -0.70 7.50 -7.41
N PHE A 68 -0.12 6.31 -7.61
CA PHE A 68 1.33 6.11 -7.49
C PHE A 68 2.12 7.05 -8.40
N GLN A 69 1.77 7.09 -9.68
CA GLN A 69 2.41 7.92 -10.70
C GLN A 69 2.39 9.40 -10.33
N SER A 70 1.29 9.89 -9.73
CA SER A 70 1.19 11.29 -9.29
C SER A 70 2.16 11.67 -8.17
N LEU A 71 2.73 10.68 -7.47
CA LEU A 71 3.63 10.86 -6.32
C LEU A 71 5.10 10.54 -6.65
N CYS A 72 5.38 9.88 -7.78
CA CYS A 72 6.73 9.47 -8.16
C CYS A 72 7.71 10.65 -8.25
N ASP A 73 8.92 10.43 -7.74
CA ASP A 73 10.01 11.41 -7.82
C ASP A 73 10.68 11.42 -9.19
N THR A 74 10.73 10.27 -9.85
CA THR A 74 11.39 10.04 -11.13
C THR A 74 10.45 9.28 -12.04
N PHE A 75 9.52 9.98 -12.68
CA PHE A 75 8.62 9.34 -13.64
C PHE A 75 8.99 9.73 -15.08
N ASP A 76 9.54 8.79 -15.82
CA ASP A 76 9.77 8.97 -17.26
C ASP A 76 8.56 8.40 -18.04
N ALA A 77 7.78 9.31 -18.64
CA ALA A 77 6.60 8.96 -19.43
C ALA A 77 6.94 8.16 -20.69
N GLU A 78 8.17 8.23 -21.19
CA GLU A 78 8.59 7.46 -22.37
C GLU A 78 8.71 5.97 -22.06
N ILE A 79 8.96 5.62 -20.80
CA ILE A 79 9.10 4.23 -20.32
C ILE A 79 7.76 3.47 -20.35
N LEU A 80 6.64 4.15 -20.12
CA LEU A 80 5.30 3.57 -20.28
C LEU A 80 4.95 3.29 -21.74
N ASN A 81 5.46 4.11 -22.65
CA ASN A 81 5.14 4.05 -24.08
C ASN A 81 5.99 3.02 -24.85
N GLN A 82 6.93 2.34 -24.17
CA GLN A 82 7.66 1.22 -24.77
C GLN A 82 6.68 0.06 -25.02
N SER A 83 6.35 -0.13 -26.30
CA SER A 83 5.40 -1.14 -26.78
C SER A 83 5.77 -2.55 -26.30
N CYS A 84 4.76 -3.32 -25.87
CA CYS A 84 4.93 -4.69 -25.36
C CYS A 84 5.66 -5.66 -26.32
N SER A 85 5.71 -5.34 -27.62
CA SER A 85 6.39 -6.11 -28.66
C SER A 85 7.91 -6.17 -28.52
N THR A 86 8.56 -5.20 -27.84
CA THR A 86 10.01 -5.20 -27.55
C THR A 86 10.38 -5.78 -26.18
N CYS A 87 9.39 -6.10 -25.33
CA CYS A 87 9.60 -6.51 -23.93
C CYS A 87 10.04 -7.98 -23.72
N LEU A 88 10.41 -8.69 -24.81
CA LEU A 88 10.90 -10.07 -24.80
C LEU A 88 12.37 -10.18 -24.35
N HIS A 89 13.15 -9.10 -24.40
CA HIS A 89 14.61 -9.17 -24.18
C HIS A 89 15.18 -8.24 -23.11
N HIS A 90 14.39 -7.33 -22.55
CA HIS A 90 14.83 -6.49 -21.44
C HIS A 90 13.88 -6.67 -20.26
N SER A 91 14.39 -7.23 -19.16
CA SER A 91 13.79 -7.04 -17.85
C SER A 91 14.10 -5.61 -17.46
N PRO A 92 13.11 -4.71 -17.36
CA PRO A 92 13.36 -3.38 -16.84
C PRO A 92 14.02 -3.49 -15.46
N ASN A 93 14.93 -2.57 -15.15
CA ASN A 93 15.48 -2.45 -13.81
C ASN A 93 14.43 -1.74 -12.93
N PHE A 94 13.41 -2.49 -12.51
CA PHE A 94 12.24 -2.00 -11.79
C PHE A 94 12.61 -1.28 -10.47
N ASP A 95 13.75 -1.65 -9.88
CA ASP A 95 14.19 -1.18 -8.56
C ASP A 95 14.58 0.30 -8.54
N THR A 96 14.95 0.91 -9.67
CA THR A 96 15.52 2.27 -9.67
C THR A 96 14.62 3.32 -10.32
N GLN A 97 13.56 2.94 -11.02
CA GLN A 97 12.78 3.84 -11.88
C GLN A 97 11.38 4.18 -11.34
N PHE A 98 10.86 3.43 -10.35
CA PHE A 98 9.50 3.61 -9.82
C PHE A 98 9.53 3.69 -8.30
N VAL A 99 9.99 4.83 -7.78
CA VAL A 99 10.06 5.06 -6.33
C VAL A 99 9.35 6.36 -5.94
N ILE A 100 8.75 6.32 -4.75
CA ILE A 100 8.19 7.49 -4.06
C ILE A 100 8.97 7.68 -2.77
N SER A 101 9.34 8.92 -2.43
CA SER A 101 9.82 9.26 -1.10
C SER A 101 8.72 9.12 -0.03
N ALA A 102 9.08 8.50 1.11
CA ALA A 102 8.17 8.32 2.24
C ALA A 102 7.53 9.63 2.76
N SER A 103 8.21 10.78 2.60
CA SER A 103 7.66 12.10 2.93
C SER A 103 6.50 12.48 2.01
N LYS A 104 6.67 12.40 0.68
CA LYS A 104 5.61 12.73 -0.29
C LYS A 104 4.35 11.89 -0.09
N LEU A 105 4.53 10.59 0.15
CA LEU A 105 3.41 9.71 0.39
C LEU A 105 2.67 10.11 1.68
N MET A 106 3.40 10.37 2.77
CA MET A 106 2.81 10.82 4.03
C MET A 106 2.04 12.13 3.88
N ASP A 107 2.61 13.11 3.18
CA ASP A 107 1.98 14.41 2.97
C ASP A 107 0.66 14.28 2.19
N SER A 108 0.57 13.30 1.28
CA SER A 108 -0.66 13.00 0.52
C SER A 108 -1.78 12.35 1.36
N MET A 109 -1.47 11.80 2.53
CA MET A 109 -2.42 11.06 3.39
C MET A 109 -3.11 11.92 4.47
N ASN A 110 -2.75 13.20 4.56
CA ASN A 110 -3.18 14.17 5.58
C ASN A 110 -4.69 14.10 5.94
N PRO A 111 -5.13 14.09 7.23
CA PRO A 111 -4.45 13.75 8.49
C PRO A 111 -4.90 12.37 9.04
N LYS A 112 -5.22 11.40 8.17
CA LYS A 112 -5.93 10.16 8.60
C LYS A 112 -5.04 9.10 9.25
N LEU A 113 -3.73 9.16 9.06
CA LEU A 113 -2.76 8.21 9.61
C LEU A 113 -1.64 8.97 10.34
N SER A 114 -1.21 8.45 11.48
CA SER A 114 -0.07 9.02 12.20
C SER A 114 1.26 8.62 11.54
N ARG A 115 2.32 9.39 11.75
CA ARG A 115 3.66 9.09 11.21
C ARG A 115 4.22 7.81 11.84
N LEU A 116 3.93 7.53 13.10
CA LEU A 116 4.30 6.29 13.78
C LEU A 116 3.63 5.08 13.10
N CYS A 117 2.31 5.11 12.93
CA CYS A 117 1.59 4.03 12.26
C CYS A 117 2.03 3.87 10.80
N PHE A 118 2.30 4.97 10.09
CA PHE A 118 2.85 4.94 8.74
C PHE A 118 4.22 4.24 8.70
N ASN A 119 5.15 4.64 9.58
CA ASN A 119 6.49 4.05 9.62
C ASN A 119 6.42 2.56 9.96
N ARG A 120 5.67 2.19 11.00
CA ARG A 120 5.47 0.79 11.41
C ARG A 120 4.85 -0.05 10.28
N ALA A 121 3.83 0.49 9.58
CA ALA A 121 3.20 -0.18 8.45
C ALA A 121 4.19 -0.46 7.33
N PHE A 122 5.01 0.53 6.94
CA PHE A 122 6.02 0.35 5.90
C PHE A 122 7.15 -0.58 6.33
N SER A 123 7.65 -0.49 7.57
CA SER A 123 8.63 -1.46 8.10
C SER A 123 8.12 -2.89 7.97
N LYS A 124 6.85 -3.13 8.32
CA LYS A 124 6.22 -4.44 8.18
C LYS A 124 6.08 -4.90 6.73
N ILE A 125 5.62 -4.01 5.84
CA ILE A 125 5.49 -4.33 4.41
C ILE A 125 6.85 -4.60 3.76
N HIS A 126 7.88 -3.81 4.09
CA HIS A 126 9.24 -4.04 3.60
C HIS A 126 9.81 -5.37 4.08
N ALA A 127 9.58 -5.72 5.36
CA ALA A 127 9.97 -7.03 5.89
C ALA A 127 9.27 -8.18 5.14
N LEU A 128 7.98 -8.06 4.84
CA LEU A 128 7.23 -9.05 4.06
C LEU A 128 7.79 -9.25 2.65
N LEU A 129 8.20 -8.15 2.01
CA LEU A 129 8.75 -8.15 0.66
C LEU A 129 10.25 -8.48 0.60
N ASN A 130 10.93 -8.63 1.75
CA ASN A 130 12.40 -8.69 1.86
C ASN A 130 13.10 -7.49 1.19
N HIS A 131 12.46 -6.31 1.22
CA HIS A 131 13.08 -5.09 0.75
C HIS A 131 13.99 -4.51 1.85
N PRO A 132 15.16 -3.96 1.50
CA PRO A 132 15.98 -3.25 2.49
C PRO A 132 15.18 -2.09 3.09
N GLU A 133 15.28 -1.91 4.41
CA GLU A 133 14.67 -0.75 5.07
C GLU A 133 15.21 0.53 4.43
N GLY A 134 14.32 1.36 3.90
CA GLY A 134 14.71 2.51 3.11
C GLY A 134 13.65 3.61 3.07
N MET A 135 14.08 4.81 2.68
CA MET A 135 13.22 5.99 2.50
C MET A 135 12.44 5.96 1.17
N GLN A 136 12.74 5.00 0.30
CA GLN A 136 12.14 4.85 -1.03
C GLN A 136 11.10 3.73 -1.01
N ILE A 137 9.93 4.05 -1.52
CA ILE A 137 8.78 3.15 -1.58
C ILE A 137 8.58 2.73 -3.02
N HIS A 138 8.82 1.44 -3.30
CA HIS A 138 8.58 0.81 -4.59
C HIS A 138 7.08 0.54 -4.80
N TYR A 139 6.70 0.23 -6.04
CA TYR A 139 5.30 0.04 -6.41
C TYR A 139 4.61 -1.09 -5.64
N GLU A 140 5.31 -2.18 -5.36
CA GLU A 140 4.83 -3.36 -4.65
C GLU A 140 4.41 -3.00 -3.22
N ALA A 141 5.33 -2.33 -2.51
CA ALA A 141 5.09 -1.85 -1.15
C ALA A 141 3.95 -0.81 -1.13
N TYR A 142 3.92 0.09 -2.11
CA TYR A 142 2.84 1.05 -2.26
C TYR A 142 1.49 0.36 -2.52
N ALA A 143 1.42 -0.61 -3.42
CA ALA A 143 0.18 -1.29 -3.77
C ALA A 143 -0.40 -2.04 -2.56
N MET A 144 0.44 -2.79 -1.83
CA MET A 144 0.06 -3.44 -0.58
C MET A 144 -0.47 -2.43 0.45
N PHE A 145 0.27 -1.33 0.66
CA PHE A 145 -0.15 -0.27 1.57
C PHE A 145 -1.48 0.38 1.14
N ASN A 146 -1.62 0.69 -0.15
CA ASN A 146 -2.80 1.39 -0.69
C ASN A 146 -4.08 0.56 -0.51
N ILE A 147 -3.97 -0.76 -0.69
CA ILE A 147 -5.08 -1.70 -0.47
C ILE A 147 -5.45 -1.72 1.02
N LEU A 148 -4.47 -1.90 1.91
CA LEU A 148 -4.69 -1.90 3.38
C LEU A 148 -5.30 -0.60 3.89
N TYR A 149 -4.83 0.53 3.38
CA TYR A 149 -5.24 1.86 3.81
C TYR A 149 -6.66 2.21 3.35
N ASN A 150 -7.05 1.80 2.13
CA ASN A 150 -8.39 2.09 1.61
C ASN A 150 -9.47 1.13 2.12
N ASP A 151 -9.10 -0.02 2.68
CA ASP A 151 -10.04 -0.93 3.38
C ASP A 151 -10.51 -0.38 4.75
N ALA A 152 -10.03 0.80 5.15
CA ALA A 152 -10.52 1.56 6.31
C ALA A 152 -10.56 0.80 7.65
N MET A 153 -9.63 -0.15 7.86
CA MET A 153 -9.56 -0.99 9.07
C MET A 153 -10.73 -1.96 9.24
N GLU A 154 -11.43 -2.28 8.15
CA GLU A 154 -12.48 -3.30 8.13
C GLU A 154 -11.90 -4.68 7.79
N GLY A 155 -12.76 -5.71 7.76
CA GLY A 155 -12.44 -7.06 7.28
C GLY A 155 -11.03 -7.58 7.65
N SER A 156 -10.23 -7.81 6.60
CA SER A 156 -8.89 -8.40 6.69
C SER A 156 -7.79 -7.39 7.10
N SER A 157 -8.02 -6.08 6.96
CA SER A 157 -7.02 -5.05 7.33
C SER A 157 -6.99 -4.77 8.83
N ARG A 158 -8.07 -5.06 9.58
CA ARG A 158 -8.15 -4.82 11.03
C ARG A 158 -6.98 -5.43 11.80
N ARG A 159 -6.66 -6.70 11.52
CA ARG A 159 -5.56 -7.41 12.20
C ARG A 159 -4.22 -6.75 11.90
N PHE A 160 -3.98 -6.39 10.65
CA PHE A 160 -2.77 -5.68 10.26
C PHE A 160 -2.63 -4.39 11.07
N TRP A 161 -3.66 -3.53 11.09
CA TRP A 161 -3.62 -2.26 11.80
C TRP A 161 -3.53 -2.40 13.32
N PHE A 162 -4.15 -3.44 13.90
CA PHE A 162 -3.96 -3.79 15.31
C PHE A 162 -2.48 -4.05 15.60
N GLU A 163 -1.84 -4.92 14.81
CA GLU A 163 -0.42 -5.25 14.95
C GLU A 163 0.51 -4.05 14.63
N ILE A 164 0.01 -3.00 13.97
CA ILE A 164 0.74 -1.73 13.78
C ILE A 164 0.62 -0.82 15.02
N MET A 165 -0.53 -0.85 15.69
CA MET A 165 -0.77 -0.05 16.90
C MET A 165 -0.10 -0.67 18.13
N ASP A 166 -0.06 -2.00 18.18
CA ASP A 166 0.63 -2.81 19.19
C ASP A 166 2.15 -2.66 19.04
N GLY A 167 2.74 -1.80 19.86
CA GLY A 167 4.13 -1.35 19.70
C GLY A 167 5.16 -2.36 20.20
N ASP A 168 4.79 -3.19 21.18
CA ASP A 168 5.64 -4.25 21.72
C ASP A 168 5.34 -5.64 21.12
N GLY A 169 4.20 -5.80 20.45
CA GLY A 169 3.81 -7.02 19.76
C GLY A 169 3.33 -8.11 20.70
N ASP A 170 2.88 -7.77 21.91
CA ASP A 170 2.39 -8.72 22.91
C ASP A 170 0.97 -9.23 22.62
N GLY A 171 0.30 -8.65 21.61
CA GLY A 171 -1.05 -8.98 21.20
C GLY A 171 -2.14 -8.21 21.95
N VAL A 172 -1.78 -7.19 22.73
CA VAL A 172 -2.68 -6.37 23.55
C VAL A 172 -2.30 -4.89 23.44
N LEU A 173 -3.27 -4.05 23.03
CA LEU A 173 -3.06 -2.59 23.08
C LEU A 173 -3.07 -2.11 24.53
N ASN A 174 -1.88 -2.00 25.11
CA ASN A 174 -1.70 -1.59 26.49
C ASN A 174 -1.76 -0.05 26.61
N LYS A 175 -1.65 0.43 27.86
CA LYS A 175 -1.74 1.86 28.14
C LYS A 175 -0.61 2.63 27.46
N GLU A 176 0.57 2.03 27.41
CA GLU A 176 1.78 2.61 26.86
C GLU A 176 1.65 2.79 25.34
N ASP A 177 1.12 1.80 24.61
CA ASP A 177 0.83 1.88 23.17
C ASP A 177 -0.14 3.03 22.86
N ILE A 178 -1.26 3.08 23.59
CA ILE A 178 -2.28 4.10 23.41
C ILE A 178 -1.70 5.48 23.72
N GLN A 179 -0.90 5.60 24.78
CA GLN A 179 -0.27 6.86 25.14
C GLN A 179 0.76 7.33 24.10
N GLU A 180 1.50 6.43 23.47
CA GLU A 180 2.44 6.77 22.40
C GLU A 180 1.70 7.37 21.19
N LEU A 181 0.63 6.70 20.74
CA LEU A 181 -0.21 7.17 19.64
C LEU A 181 -0.85 8.53 19.96
N VAL A 182 -1.38 8.70 21.18
CA VAL A 182 -1.99 9.98 21.62
C VAL A 182 -0.95 11.10 21.71
N ARG A 183 0.27 10.83 22.21
CA ARG A 183 1.36 11.81 22.28
C ARG A 183 1.74 12.32 20.90
N GLU A 184 1.82 11.43 19.92
CA GLU A 184 2.10 11.79 18.54
C GLU A 184 0.99 12.66 17.94
N TRP A 185 -0.27 12.23 18.11
CA TRP A 185 -1.44 12.97 17.62
C TRP A 185 -1.51 14.39 18.20
N ASN A 186 -1.26 14.54 19.50
CA ASN A 186 -1.24 15.85 20.16
C ASN A 186 -0.10 16.75 19.65
N THR A 187 1.06 16.16 19.35
CA THR A 187 2.19 16.89 18.74
C THR A 187 1.82 17.41 17.36
N PHE A 188 1.14 16.59 16.55
CA PHE A 188 0.66 16.96 15.22
C PHE A 188 -0.38 18.10 15.27
N ILE A 189 -1.42 17.97 16.11
CA ILE A 189 -2.43 19.02 16.30
C ILE A 189 -1.79 20.34 16.74
N THR A 190 -0.84 20.26 17.67
CA THR A 190 -0.15 21.45 18.18
C THR A 190 0.61 22.14 17.06
N LYS A 191 1.40 21.40 16.26
CA LYS A 191 2.11 21.95 15.10
C LYS A 191 1.15 22.60 14.09
N MET A 192 0.05 21.95 13.72
CA MET A 192 -0.96 22.54 12.82
C MET A 192 -1.53 23.86 13.35
N ARG A 193 -1.87 23.93 14.65
CA ARG A 193 -2.40 25.15 15.27
C ARG A 193 -1.40 26.31 15.23
N TYR A 194 -0.11 26.05 15.39
CA TYR A 194 0.93 27.08 15.26
C TYR A 194 1.11 27.56 13.82
N THR A 195 1.08 26.66 12.83
CA THR A 195 1.19 27.02 11.41
C THR A 195 0.03 27.91 10.95
N ILE A 196 -1.20 27.59 11.37
CA ILE A 196 -2.40 28.41 11.06
C ILE A 196 -2.27 29.80 11.71
N LYS A 197 -1.86 29.88 12.98
CA LYS A 197 -1.67 31.18 13.66
C LYS A 197 -0.60 32.06 13.01
N MET A 198 0.44 31.48 12.43
CA MET A 198 1.48 32.23 11.71
C MET A 198 1.03 32.72 10.32
N SER A 199 0.16 31.96 9.65
CA SER A 199 -0.41 32.37 8.35
C SER A 199 -1.39 33.53 8.49
N VAL A 200 -2.18 33.57 9.58
CA VAL A 200 -3.17 34.65 9.84
C VAL A 200 -2.51 35.97 10.26
N LYS A 201 -1.28 35.94 10.80
CA LYS A 201 -0.53 37.16 11.16
C LYS A 201 0.23 37.80 9.98
N ARG A 202 0.24 37.16 8.81
CA ARG A 202 0.96 37.63 7.61
C ARG A 202 0.04 38.19 6.52
N THR A 203 -1.26 38.29 6.80
CA THR A 203 -2.26 38.98 5.98
C THR A 203 -2.74 40.22 6.70
#